data_AF-J4WB38-F1
#
_entry.id   AF-J4WB38-F1
#
_cell.length_a   1.000
_cell.length_b   1.000
_cell.length_c   1.000
_cell.angle_alpha   90.00
_cell.angle_beta   90.00
_cell.angle_gamma   90.00
#
_symmetry.space_group_name_H-M   'P 1'
#
loop_
_entity.id
_entity.type
_entity.pdbx_description
1 polymer ?
#
loop_
_entity_poly.entity_id
_entity_poly.type
_entity_poly.pdbx_seq_one_letter_code
_entity_poly.pdbx_strand_id
1 'polypeptide(L)'
;MSDSNQEADQALTIVGKVSKSEVLSLNGPQGPEWVRGIKVAEKTVKTDFPSVSAMLIAGGKAHQSRDVQAHSNVISVKFYDGDERKVVSGHVHMDGRIEYNKKLPGGGLKSTWKPTREQVNQAKWTIYDTDKKKQRKVTTEGKWWYIEIEGCKVPF
;
A
#
# COMPACT_ATOMS: atom_id res chain seq x y z
N MET A 1 -13.71 14.03 -30.10
CA MET A 1 -12.24 14.07 -30.01
C MET A 1 -11.90 13.71 -28.59
N SER A 2 -11.34 12.52 -28.39
CA SER A 2 -11.11 11.95 -27.07
C SER A 2 -9.77 12.47 -26.55
N ASP A 3 -9.82 13.42 -25.62
CA ASP A 3 -8.63 13.85 -24.89
C ASP A 3 -8.14 12.68 -24.04
N SER A 4 -7.04 12.12 -24.52
CA SER A 4 -6.29 11.08 -23.85
C SER A 4 -5.56 11.75 -22.69
N ASN A 5 -6.16 11.76 -21.50
CA ASN A 5 -5.45 12.04 -20.26
C ASN A 5 -4.46 10.89 -20.02
N GLN A 6 -3.34 10.95 -20.73
CA GLN A 6 -2.13 10.24 -20.40
C GLN A 6 -1.65 10.87 -19.11
N GLU A 7 -2.12 10.34 -17.97
CA GLU A 7 -1.54 10.63 -16.65
C GLU A 7 -0.04 10.44 -16.80
N ALA A 8 0.69 11.55 -16.78
CA ALA A 8 2.14 11.52 -16.79
C ALA A 8 2.56 10.59 -15.65
N ASP A 9 3.27 9.51 -15.99
CA ASP A 9 3.85 8.51 -15.09
C ASP A 9 4.93 9.18 -14.21
N GLN A 10 4.53 10.18 -13.41
CA GLN A 10 5.41 10.94 -12.56
C GLN A 10 5.93 9.97 -11.50
N ALA A 11 7.24 9.84 -11.37
CA ALA A 11 7.81 9.07 -10.28
C ALA A 11 7.38 9.69 -8.93
N LEU A 12 7.23 8.86 -7.89
CA LEU A 12 6.97 9.37 -6.54
C LEU A 12 8.16 10.23 -6.08
N THR A 13 7.84 11.34 -5.42
CA THR A 13 8.85 12.16 -4.75
C THR A 13 9.47 11.35 -3.62
N ILE A 14 10.79 11.14 -3.65
CA ILE A 14 11.49 10.49 -2.55
C ILE A 14 11.65 11.49 -1.42
N VAL A 15 11.05 11.18 -0.27
CA VAL A 15 11.14 11.99 0.95
C VAL A 15 12.00 11.27 1.98
N GLY A 16 12.89 12.02 2.64
CA GLY A 16 13.83 11.50 3.63
C GLY A 16 15.26 11.37 3.12
N LYS A 17 16.13 10.78 3.94
CA LYS A 17 17.58 10.77 3.72
C LYS A 17 18.06 9.72 2.73
N VAL A 18 17.28 8.65 2.53
CA VAL A 18 17.69 7.51 1.70
C VAL A 18 17.13 7.66 0.30
N SER A 19 18.03 7.79 -0.66
CA SER A 19 17.77 7.86 -2.09
C SER A 19 17.85 6.47 -2.76
N LYS A 20 17.33 6.36 -3.99
CA LYS A 20 17.55 5.18 -4.84
C LYS A 20 19.04 4.95 -5.15
N SER A 21 19.84 6.02 -5.18
CA SER A 21 21.29 5.93 -5.37
C SER A 21 21.99 5.27 -4.17
N GLU A 22 21.54 5.57 -2.94
CA GLU A 22 22.03 4.87 -1.75
C GLU A 22 21.61 3.40 -1.73
N VAL A 23 20.38 3.09 -2.19
CA VAL A 23 19.96 1.69 -2.37
C VAL A 23 20.86 0.97 -3.37
N LEU A 24 21.19 1.62 -4.48
CA LEU A 24 22.12 1.07 -5.47
C LEU A 24 23.49 0.76 -4.85
N SER A 25 24.07 1.71 -4.12
CA SER A 25 25.42 1.54 -3.55
C SER A 25 25.48 0.54 -2.39
N LEU A 26 24.45 0.51 -1.52
CA LEU A 26 24.50 -0.27 -0.28
C LEU A 26 24.18 -1.75 -0.45
N ASN A 27 23.61 -2.16 -1.58
CA ASN A 27 23.26 -3.56 -1.87
C ASN A 27 24.25 -4.25 -2.84
N GLY A 28 25.41 -3.62 -3.11
CA GLY A 28 26.48 -4.22 -3.92
C GLY A 28 25.99 -4.67 -5.31
N PRO A 29 26.35 -5.87 -5.78
CA PRO A 29 25.94 -6.37 -7.10
C PRO A 29 24.42 -6.44 -7.31
N GLN A 30 23.63 -6.53 -6.23
CA GLN A 30 22.16 -6.63 -6.28
C GLN A 30 21.46 -5.25 -6.26
N GLY A 31 22.23 -4.16 -6.16
CA GLY A 31 21.69 -2.80 -6.12
C GLY A 31 20.77 -2.45 -7.29
N PRO A 32 21.12 -2.77 -8.56
CA PRO A 32 20.26 -2.50 -9.70
C PRO A 32 18.90 -3.21 -9.64
N GLU A 33 18.86 -4.46 -9.17
CA GLU A 33 17.62 -5.22 -9.00
C GLU A 33 16.73 -4.58 -7.92
N TRP A 34 17.32 -4.15 -6.80
CA TRP A 34 16.58 -3.45 -5.76
C TRP A 34 15.96 -2.14 -6.24
N VAL A 35 16.72 -1.33 -6.99
CA VAL A 35 16.20 -0.08 -7.57
C VAL A 35 15.07 -0.37 -8.57
N ARG A 36 15.19 -1.44 -9.35
CA ARG A 36 14.12 -1.88 -10.27
C ARG A 36 12.87 -2.30 -9.50
N GLY A 37 13.03 -3.12 -8.45
CA GLY A 37 11.93 -3.55 -7.59
C GLY A 37 11.20 -2.37 -6.95
N ILE A 38 11.95 -1.37 -6.45
CA ILE A 38 11.37 -0.13 -5.91
C ILE A 38 10.55 0.61 -6.98
N LYS A 39 11.08 0.79 -8.20
CA LYS A 39 10.33 1.45 -9.28
C LYS A 39 9.05 0.71 -9.67
N VAL A 40 9.07 -0.62 -9.65
CA VAL A 40 7.86 -1.43 -9.89
C VAL A 40 6.86 -1.21 -8.74
N ALA A 41 7.32 -1.25 -7.49
CA ALA A 41 6.48 -0.99 -6.33
C ALA A 41 5.86 0.42 -6.33
N GLU A 42 6.57 1.44 -6.81
CA GLU A 42 6.04 2.80 -7.00
C GLU A 42 4.86 2.82 -7.99
N LYS A 43 4.96 2.07 -9.10
CA LYS A 43 3.86 1.98 -10.08
C LYS A 43 2.66 1.24 -9.50
N THR A 44 2.92 0.14 -8.80
CA THR A 44 1.87 -0.65 -8.13
C THR A 44 1.15 0.21 -7.09
N VAL A 45 1.88 0.89 -6.20
CA VAL A 45 1.24 1.71 -5.15
C VAL A 45 0.49 2.91 -5.73
N LYS A 46 0.94 3.50 -6.84
CA LYS A 46 0.17 4.57 -7.51
C LYS A 46 -1.13 4.05 -8.10
N THR A 47 -1.10 2.84 -8.64
CA THR A 47 -2.31 2.17 -9.15
C THR A 47 -3.27 1.84 -8.01
N ASP A 48 -2.74 1.38 -6.88
CA ASP A 48 -3.53 0.98 -5.73
C ASP A 48 -4.00 2.19 -4.89
N PHE A 49 -3.19 3.23 -4.77
CA PHE A 49 -3.45 4.42 -3.96
C PHE A 49 -3.14 5.69 -4.78
N PRO A 50 -4.06 6.14 -5.65
CA PRO A 50 -3.82 7.27 -6.56
C PRO A 50 -3.50 8.60 -5.86
N SER A 51 -3.85 8.75 -4.57
CA SER A 51 -3.50 9.92 -3.76
C SER A 51 -2.02 9.98 -3.35
N VAL A 52 -1.26 8.90 -3.50
CA VAL A 52 0.15 8.83 -3.13
C VAL A 52 1.00 9.66 -4.09
N SER A 53 1.70 10.63 -3.52
CA SER A 53 2.60 11.54 -4.25
C SER A 53 4.06 11.42 -3.79
N ALA A 54 4.30 10.84 -2.61
CA ALA A 54 5.63 10.70 -2.04
C ALA A 54 5.89 9.32 -1.43
N MET A 55 7.17 8.92 -1.41
CA MET A 55 7.67 7.69 -0.83
C MET A 55 8.90 7.95 0.05
N LEU A 56 8.95 7.32 1.21
CA LEU A 56 10.13 7.24 2.07
C LEU A 56 10.71 5.83 2.03
N ILE A 57 12.00 5.73 1.72
CA ILE A 57 12.77 4.49 1.85
C ILE A 57 13.36 4.49 3.26
N ALA A 58 12.97 3.53 4.10
CA ALA A 58 13.32 3.57 5.53
C ALA A 58 14.78 3.20 5.81
N GLY A 59 15.40 2.44 4.90
CA GLY A 59 16.81 2.05 4.97
C GLY A 59 17.31 1.63 3.60
N GLY A 60 18.54 2.02 3.26
CA GLY A 60 19.09 1.77 1.93
C GLY A 60 19.50 0.33 1.67
N LYS A 61 19.74 -0.46 2.73
CA LYS A 61 20.16 -1.87 2.62
C LYS A 61 18.98 -2.82 2.85
N ALA A 62 18.87 -3.82 1.99
CA ALA A 62 17.89 -4.88 2.16
C ALA A 62 18.16 -5.67 3.45
N HIS A 63 17.10 -6.08 4.12
CA HIS A 63 17.17 -6.78 5.39
C HIS A 63 16.11 -7.88 5.47
N GLN A 64 16.26 -8.79 6.42
CA GLN A 64 15.28 -9.84 6.65
C GLN A 64 14.00 -9.25 7.26
N SER A 65 12.85 -9.59 6.67
CA SER A 65 11.56 -9.25 7.26
C SER A 65 11.45 -9.88 8.66
N ARG A 66 10.99 -9.09 9.65
CA ARG A 66 10.76 -9.57 11.02
C ARG A 66 9.40 -10.25 11.18
N ASP A 67 8.47 -9.98 10.27
CA ASP A 67 7.06 -10.38 10.38
C ASP A 67 6.69 -11.59 9.50
N VAL A 68 7.56 -11.99 8.56
CA VAL A 68 7.32 -13.09 7.63
C VAL A 68 8.49 -14.07 7.70
N GLN A 69 8.21 -15.29 8.16
CA GLN A 69 9.18 -16.37 8.38
C GLN A 69 9.78 -16.94 7.07
N ALA A 70 9.24 -16.57 5.91
CA ALA A 70 9.84 -16.86 4.62
C ALA A 70 10.98 -15.87 4.35
N HIS A 71 12.21 -16.33 4.61
CA HIS A 71 13.55 -15.71 4.52
C HIS A 71 13.88 -14.82 3.28
N SER A 72 12.99 -13.93 2.87
CA SER A 72 13.20 -13.00 1.77
C SER A 72 13.78 -11.69 2.32
N ASN A 73 14.87 -11.24 1.70
CA ASN A 73 15.36 -9.88 1.91
C ASN A 73 14.31 -8.91 1.38
N VAL A 74 14.13 -7.78 2.07
CA VAL A 74 13.17 -6.73 1.73
C VAL A 74 13.73 -5.34 1.99
N ILE A 75 13.13 -4.33 1.36
CA ILE A 75 13.34 -2.91 1.67
C ILE A 75 12.03 -2.33 2.22
N SER A 76 12.07 -1.78 3.43
CA SER A 76 10.89 -1.13 4.03
C SER A 76 10.67 0.25 3.43
N VAL A 77 9.41 0.52 3.09
CA VAL A 77 8.96 1.78 2.48
C VAL A 77 7.71 2.31 3.17
N LYS A 78 7.53 3.63 3.11
CA LYS A 78 6.30 4.32 3.54
C LYS A 78 5.86 5.25 2.42
N PHE A 79 4.55 5.41 2.26
CA PHE A 79 3.95 6.22 1.21
C PHE A 79 3.05 7.28 1.81
N TYR A 80 3.04 8.45 1.19
CA TYR A 80 2.39 9.64 1.69
C TYR A 80 1.58 10.32 0.59
N ASP A 81 0.49 10.98 0.98
CA ASP A 81 -0.30 11.84 0.09
C ASP A 81 0.29 13.25 -0.01
N GLY A 82 -0.38 14.12 -0.77
CA GLY A 82 0.01 15.53 -0.94
C GLY A 82 0.01 16.37 0.33
N ASP A 83 -0.63 15.92 1.41
CA ASP A 83 -0.67 16.58 2.72
C ASP A 83 0.37 16.00 3.70
N GLU A 84 1.34 15.23 3.18
CA GLU A 84 2.35 14.50 3.96
C GLU A 84 1.76 13.48 4.94
N ARG A 85 0.52 13.05 4.76
CA ARG A 85 -0.10 12.03 5.61
C ARG A 85 0.29 10.65 5.12
N LYS A 86 0.73 9.79 6.05
CA LYS A 86 1.10 8.42 5.72
C LYS A 86 -0.13 7.62 5.31
N VAL A 87 -0.19 7.23 4.03
CA VAL A 87 -1.26 6.42 3.44
C VAL A 87 -1.04 4.94 3.76
N VAL A 88 0.13 4.40 3.41
CA VAL A 88 0.45 2.98 3.57
C VAL A 88 1.94 2.77 3.81
N SER A 89 2.32 1.61 4.33
CA SER A 89 3.72 1.17 4.47
C SER A 89 3.84 -0.30 4.13
N GLY A 90 5.01 -0.73 3.68
CA GLY A 90 5.21 -2.12 3.32
C GLY A 90 6.67 -2.50 3.12
N HIS A 91 6.85 -3.73 2.66
CA HIS A 91 8.11 -4.34 2.31
C HIS A 91 8.16 -4.59 0.81
N VAL A 92 9.12 -3.98 0.13
CA VAL A 92 9.41 -4.24 -1.27
C VAL A 92 10.33 -5.44 -1.35
N HIS A 93 9.96 -6.40 -2.20
CA HIS A 93 10.77 -7.55 -2.59
C HIS A 93 11.56 -7.20 -3.85
N MET A 94 12.63 -7.96 -4.13
CA MET A 94 13.55 -7.68 -5.24
C MET A 94 12.85 -7.76 -6.62
N ASP A 95 11.80 -8.57 -6.73
CA ASP A 95 10.94 -8.68 -7.93
C ASP A 95 9.95 -7.51 -8.10
N GLY A 96 9.92 -6.58 -7.14
CA GLY A 96 9.00 -5.44 -7.12
C GLY A 96 7.64 -5.72 -6.50
N ARG A 97 7.40 -6.95 -6.02
CA ARG A 97 6.22 -7.23 -5.20
C ARG A 97 6.28 -6.42 -3.92
N ILE A 98 5.18 -5.79 -3.57
CA ILE A 98 5.04 -5.04 -2.32
C ILE A 98 4.10 -5.77 -1.37
N GLU A 99 4.59 -6.08 -0.18
CA GLU A 99 3.79 -6.60 0.92
C GLU A 99 3.48 -5.45 1.87
N TYR A 100 2.22 -4.99 1.86
CA TYR A 100 1.81 -3.94 2.78
C TYR A 100 1.77 -4.46 4.22
N ASN A 101 2.42 -3.72 5.12
CA ASN A 101 2.37 -4.02 6.54
C ASN A 101 0.90 -3.90 6.97
N LYS A 102 0.38 -4.95 7.61
CA LYS A 102 -1.00 -5.00 8.15
C LYS A 102 -1.19 -3.99 9.27
N LYS A 103 -1.27 -2.71 8.92
CA LYS A 103 -2.00 -1.67 9.62
C LYS A 103 -2.68 -0.84 8.55
N LEU A 104 -3.86 -1.33 8.17
CA LEU A 104 -4.91 -0.48 7.63
C LEU A 104 -5.08 0.72 8.59
N PRO A 105 -5.39 1.92 8.10
CA PRO A 105 -5.69 3.07 8.96
C PRO A 105 -6.90 2.72 9.84
N GLY A 106 -6.63 2.31 11.07
CA GLY A 106 -7.63 1.72 11.98
C GLY A 106 -7.06 0.68 12.94
N GLY A 107 -5.81 0.84 13.38
CA GLY A 107 -5.19 -0.05 14.36
C GLY A 107 -5.93 0.00 15.70
N GLY A 108 -6.87 -0.93 15.89
CA GLY A 108 -7.62 -1.05 17.14
C GLY A 108 -8.88 -1.91 17.09
N LEU A 109 -9.38 -2.33 15.92
CA LEU A 109 -10.60 -3.13 15.88
C LEU A 109 -10.31 -4.62 16.03
N LYS A 110 -10.53 -5.12 17.25
CA LYS A 110 -10.64 -6.55 17.61
C LYS A 110 -11.87 -7.20 16.95
N SER A 111 -12.06 -7.05 15.64
CA SER A 111 -13.05 -7.82 14.90
C SER A 111 -12.36 -8.99 14.22
N THR A 112 -12.87 -10.19 14.46
CA THR A 112 -12.45 -11.40 13.76
C THR A 112 -13.08 -11.51 12.38
N TRP A 113 -14.17 -10.77 12.17
CA TRP A 113 -14.89 -10.70 10.91
C TRP A 113 -14.05 -10.06 9.81
N LYS A 114 -13.92 -10.80 8.71
CA LYS A 114 -13.24 -10.41 7.48
C LYS A 114 -14.27 -10.39 6.36
N PRO A 115 -14.81 -9.22 6.00
CA PRO A 115 -15.76 -9.13 4.92
C PRO A 115 -15.13 -9.53 3.59
N THR A 116 -15.91 -10.13 2.69
CA THR A 116 -15.50 -10.42 1.31
C THR A 116 -16.43 -9.75 0.31
N ARG A 117 -15.98 -9.57 -0.93
CA ARG A 117 -16.76 -8.86 -1.96
C ARG A 117 -18.04 -9.59 -2.34
N GLU A 118 -18.05 -10.90 -2.25
CA GLU A 118 -19.20 -11.76 -2.54
C GLU A 118 -20.35 -11.55 -1.55
N GLN A 119 -20.03 -11.06 -0.34
CA GLN A 119 -21.02 -10.77 0.70
C GLN A 119 -21.65 -9.39 0.57
N VAL A 120 -21.12 -8.54 -0.31
CA VAL A 120 -21.65 -7.19 -0.53
C VAL A 120 -22.91 -7.28 -1.37
N ASN A 121 -23.99 -6.72 -0.86
CA ASN A 121 -25.15 -6.42 -1.67
C ASN A 121 -24.81 -5.21 -2.56
N GLN A 122 -24.40 -5.46 -3.80
CA GLN A 122 -23.98 -4.40 -4.73
C GLN A 122 -25.12 -3.46 -5.15
N ALA A 123 -26.39 -3.91 -5.08
CA ALA A 123 -27.54 -3.04 -5.35
C ALA A 123 -27.71 -1.96 -4.28
N LYS A 124 -27.31 -2.23 -3.03
CA LYS A 124 -27.43 -1.32 -1.90
C LYS A 124 -26.10 -0.76 -1.41
N TRP A 125 -24.98 -1.29 -1.90
CA TRP A 125 -23.64 -1.05 -1.37
C TRP A 125 -23.56 -1.22 0.15
N THR A 126 -24.07 -2.36 0.62
CA THR A 126 -24.06 -2.72 2.04
C THR A 126 -23.56 -4.14 2.26
N ILE A 127 -22.97 -4.38 3.42
CA ILE A 127 -22.52 -5.71 3.86
C ILE A 127 -22.92 -5.94 5.32
N TYR A 128 -23.27 -7.18 5.66
CA TYR A 128 -23.66 -7.53 7.02
C TYR A 128 -22.46 -7.97 7.86
N ASP A 129 -22.18 -7.23 8.92
CA ASP A 129 -21.19 -7.57 9.93
C ASP A 129 -21.75 -8.65 10.87
N THR A 130 -21.20 -9.86 10.80
CA THR A 130 -21.65 -10.99 11.63
C THR A 130 -21.21 -10.87 13.09
N ASP A 131 -20.07 -10.23 13.37
CA ASP A 131 -19.57 -10.04 14.73
C ASP A 131 -20.44 -9.02 15.49
N LYS A 132 -20.86 -7.95 14.79
CA LYS A 132 -21.63 -6.84 15.36
C LYS A 132 -23.12 -6.89 15.05
N LYS A 133 -23.57 -7.89 14.28
CA LYS A 133 -24.96 -8.11 13.85
C LYS A 133 -25.62 -6.86 13.27
N LYS A 134 -24.91 -6.15 12.37
CA LYS A 134 -25.41 -4.90 11.78
C LYS A 134 -25.03 -4.75 10.31
N GLN A 135 -25.83 -3.98 9.57
CA GLN A 135 -25.49 -3.57 8.21
C GLN A 135 -24.44 -2.46 8.26
N ARG A 136 -23.43 -2.57 7.41
CA ARG A 136 -22.41 -1.54 7.19
C ARG A 136 -22.49 -1.05 5.76
N LYS A 137 -22.26 0.26 5.60
CA LYS A 137 -22.13 0.87 4.29
C LYS A 137 -20.78 0.47 3.69
N VAL A 138 -20.81 0.07 2.43
CA VAL A 138 -19.65 -0.15 1.60
C VAL A 138 -19.46 1.10 0.75
N THR A 139 -18.23 1.61 0.72
CA THR A 139 -17.83 2.69 -0.18
C THR A 139 -16.73 2.18 -1.09
N THR A 140 -16.63 2.75 -2.27
CA THR A 140 -15.59 2.37 -3.23
C THR A 140 -14.73 3.58 -3.57
N GLU A 141 -13.43 3.35 -3.68
CA GLU A 141 -12.47 4.32 -4.20
C GLU A 141 -11.59 3.57 -5.21
N GLY A 142 -11.86 3.80 -6.50
CA GLY A 142 -11.24 3.03 -7.58
C GLY A 142 -11.56 1.53 -7.48
N LYS A 143 -10.51 0.71 -7.30
CA LYS A 143 -10.63 -0.76 -7.21
C LYS A 143 -10.87 -1.27 -5.78
N TRP A 144 -10.83 -0.39 -4.78
CA TRP A 144 -10.91 -0.74 -3.37
C TRP A 144 -12.31 -0.56 -2.81
N TRP A 145 -12.69 -1.48 -1.93
CA TRP A 145 -13.97 -1.50 -1.25
C TRP A 145 -13.70 -1.32 0.24
N TYR A 146 -14.43 -0.41 0.87
CA TYR A 146 -14.21 0.00 2.25
C TYR A 146 -15.49 -0.09 3.04
N ILE A 147 -15.40 -0.48 4.29
CA ILE A 147 -16.45 -0.27 5.28
C ILE A 147 -16.01 0.76 6.31
N GLU A 148 -16.98 1.50 6.83
CA GLU A 148 -16.73 2.37 7.96
C GLU A 148 -16.90 1.59 9.27
N ILE A 149 -15.85 1.62 10.10
CA ILE A 149 -15.87 1.06 11.44
C ILE A 149 -15.32 2.11 12.39
N GLU A 150 -16.17 2.58 13.31
CA GLU A 150 -15.78 3.57 14.33
C GLU A 150 -15.14 4.83 13.71
N GLY A 151 -15.72 5.34 12.62
CA GLY A 151 -15.23 6.51 11.90
C GLY A 151 -14.02 6.26 10.99
N CYS A 152 -13.51 5.02 10.94
CA CYS A 152 -12.36 4.66 10.11
C CYS A 152 -12.79 3.86 8.87
N LYS A 153 -12.21 4.17 7.71
CA LYS A 153 -12.36 3.37 6.49
C LYS A 153 -11.45 2.15 6.54
N VAL A 154 -12.04 0.96 6.54
CA VAL A 154 -11.33 -0.32 6.54
C VAL A 154 -11.53 -0.99 5.19
N PRO A 155 -10.47 -1.11 4.36
CA PRO A 155 -10.59 -1.81 3.09
C PRO A 155 -10.69 -3.33 3.29
N PHE A 156 -11.34 -3.99 2.33
CA PHE A 156 -11.49 -5.44 2.26
C PHE A 156 -11.66 -5.95 0.83
#